data_AF-A0A075IBZ4-F1
#
_entry.id   AF-A0A075IBZ4-F1
#
_cell.length_a   1.000
_cell.length_b   1.000
_cell.length_c   1.000
_cell.angle_alpha   90.00
_cell.angle_beta   90.00
_cell.angle_gamma   90.00
#
_symmetry.space_group_name_H-M   'P 1'
#
loop_
_entity.id
_entity.type
_entity.pdbx_description
1 polymer ?
#
loop_
_entity_poly.entity_id
_entity_poly.type
_entity_poly.pdbx_seq_one_letter_code
_entity_poly.pdbx_strand_id
1 'polypeptide(L)'
;MNVVTQARLDLLTEMEERYEKKDTQYFVKLLVHDDYVIRCRATCILVDIGGEDKVEHIAKVLKNDTNELVRHEAAFSLGQMCYSSGILSLEDATKNDSSMFVRHEAAIALGVVGSKSARETLEEALNDPDEPVRDSAVVALSNLEFMEKLSKNEKFAKLTGG
;
A
#
# COMPACT_ATOMS: atom_id res chain seq x y z
N MET A 1 23.24 -18.66 -11.93
CA MET A 1 21.87 -19.04 -11.50
C MET A 1 20.96 -18.71 -12.68
N ASN A 2 20.23 -19.69 -13.24
CA ASN A 2 19.36 -19.42 -14.37
C ASN A 2 18.09 -18.73 -13.85
N VAL A 3 17.91 -17.45 -14.19
CA VAL A 3 16.79 -16.61 -13.70
C VAL A 3 15.45 -17.08 -14.28
N VAL A 4 15.50 -17.80 -15.40
CA VAL A 4 14.34 -18.37 -16.09
C VAL A 4 14.42 -19.89 -15.99
N THR A 5 13.83 -20.44 -14.93
CA THR A 5 13.66 -21.90 -14.78
C THR A 5 12.28 -22.30 -15.28
N GLN A 6 12.14 -23.52 -15.79
CA GLN A 6 10.84 -24.02 -16.23
C GLN A 6 9.82 -24.00 -15.08
N ALA A 7 10.21 -24.44 -13.89
CA ALA A 7 9.34 -24.41 -12.70
C ALA A 7 8.84 -23.00 -12.35
N ARG A 8 9.67 -21.97 -12.54
CA ARG A 8 9.28 -20.58 -12.30
C ARG A 8 8.29 -20.09 -13.35
N LEU A 9 8.50 -20.46 -14.61
CA LEU A 9 7.55 -20.15 -15.70
C LEU A 9 6.23 -20.86 -15.49
N ASP A 10 6.25 -22.14 -15.13
CA ASP A 10 5.04 -22.94 -14.85
C ASP A 10 4.24 -22.33 -13.70
N LEU A 11 4.91 -21.90 -12.61
CA LEU A 11 4.27 -21.21 -11.50
C LEU A 11 3.62 -19.89 -11.93
N LEU A 12 4.32 -19.08 -12.73
CA LEU A 12 3.76 -17.83 -13.26
C LEU A 12 2.56 -18.09 -14.16
N THR A 13 2.58 -19.14 -14.98
CA THR A 13 1.41 -19.56 -15.77
C THR A 13 0.26 -20.00 -14.88
N GLU A 14 0.51 -20.80 -13.83
CA GLU A 14 -0.55 -21.18 -12.88
C GLU A 14 -1.13 -19.95 -12.17
N MET A 15 -0.31 -18.95 -11.83
CA MET A 15 -0.80 -17.69 -11.26
C MET A 15 -1.82 -17.01 -12.17
N GLU A 16 -1.63 -16.99 -13.50
CA GLU A 16 -2.63 -16.42 -14.42
C GLU A 16 -3.96 -17.19 -14.37
N GLU A 17 -3.92 -18.52 -14.42
CA GLU A 17 -5.13 -19.35 -14.36
C GLU A 17 -5.89 -19.21 -13.02
N ARG A 18 -5.15 -19.01 -11.92
CA ARG A 18 -5.71 -18.80 -10.58
C ARG A 18 -6.29 -17.40 -10.42
N TYR A 19 -5.68 -16.41 -11.09
CA TYR A 19 -6.17 -15.04 -11.11
C TYR A 19 -7.52 -14.94 -11.83
N GLU A 20 -7.68 -15.60 -12.98
CA GLU A 20 -8.97 -15.66 -13.71
C GLU A 20 -10.11 -16.22 -12.83
N LYS A 21 -9.78 -17.15 -11.93
CA LYS A 21 -10.71 -17.75 -10.97
C LYS A 21 -10.89 -16.94 -9.68
N LYS A 22 -10.17 -15.82 -9.52
CA LYS A 22 -10.10 -15.00 -8.31
C LYS A 22 -9.78 -15.81 -7.05
N ASP A 23 -8.89 -16.78 -7.17
CA ASP A 23 -8.50 -17.70 -6.08
C ASP A 23 -7.65 -16.98 -5.01
N THR A 24 -8.32 -16.22 -4.14
CA THR A 24 -7.67 -15.40 -3.11
C THR A 24 -6.78 -16.24 -2.19
N GLN A 25 -7.24 -17.43 -1.79
CA GLN A 25 -6.49 -18.29 -0.86
C GLN A 25 -5.18 -18.78 -1.48
N TYR A 26 -5.16 -19.03 -2.78
CA TYR A 26 -3.93 -19.37 -3.50
C TYR A 26 -2.89 -18.24 -3.40
N PHE A 27 -3.28 -17.00 -3.70
CA PHE A 27 -2.34 -15.87 -3.66
C PHE A 27 -1.90 -15.50 -2.24
N VAL A 28 -2.78 -15.63 -1.23
CA VAL A 28 -2.37 -15.45 0.18
C VAL A 28 -1.24 -16.39 0.57
N LYS A 29 -1.24 -17.64 0.08
CA LYS A 29 -0.13 -18.58 0.34
C LYS A 29 1.17 -18.16 -0.34
N LEU A 30 1.09 -17.49 -1.49
CA LEU A 30 2.27 -17.02 -2.22
C LEU A 30 2.94 -15.80 -1.59
N LEU A 31 2.29 -15.11 -0.64
CA LEU A 31 2.88 -13.98 0.09
C LEU A 31 4.08 -14.35 0.97
N VAL A 32 4.36 -15.64 1.18
CA VAL A 32 5.53 -16.13 1.93
C VAL A 32 6.46 -16.98 1.06
N HIS A 33 6.31 -16.91 -0.26
CA HIS A 33 7.14 -17.66 -1.20
C HIS A 33 8.60 -17.19 -1.18
N ASP A 34 9.57 -18.10 -1.36
CA ASP A 34 11.01 -17.75 -1.28
C ASP A 34 11.45 -16.72 -2.32
N ASP A 35 10.88 -16.78 -3.53
CA ASP A 35 11.11 -15.81 -4.60
C ASP A 35 10.31 -14.51 -4.35
N TYR A 36 11.03 -13.41 -4.12
CA TYR A 36 10.43 -12.10 -3.88
C TYR A 36 9.60 -11.58 -5.05
N VAL A 37 9.90 -11.98 -6.30
CA VAL A 37 9.10 -11.60 -7.47
C VAL A 37 7.73 -12.24 -7.43
N ILE A 38 7.63 -13.48 -6.95
CA ILE A 38 6.35 -14.17 -6.75
C ILE A 38 5.56 -13.49 -5.63
N ARG A 39 6.23 -13.09 -4.54
CA ARG A 39 5.57 -12.34 -3.45
C ARG A 39 5.03 -11.00 -3.93
N CYS A 40 5.84 -10.19 -4.63
CA CYS A 40 5.40 -8.94 -5.25
C CYS A 40 4.17 -9.17 -6.15
N ARG A 41 4.25 -10.12 -7.08
CA ARG A 41 3.14 -10.39 -8.01
C ARG A 41 1.87 -10.84 -7.27
N ALA A 42 2.01 -11.68 -6.25
CA ALA A 42 0.88 -12.11 -5.43
C ALA A 42 0.24 -10.93 -4.67
N THR A 43 1.04 -9.99 -4.15
CA THR A 43 0.57 -8.74 -3.56
C THR A 43 -0.27 -7.93 -4.55
N CYS A 44 0.24 -7.65 -5.76
CA CYS A 44 -0.49 -6.90 -6.78
C CYS A 44 -1.80 -7.59 -7.16
N ILE A 45 -1.78 -8.91 -7.37
CA ILE A 45 -2.97 -9.67 -7.76
C ILE A 45 -4.05 -9.63 -6.67
N LEU A 46 -3.68 -9.68 -5.39
CA LEU A 46 -4.66 -9.56 -4.30
C LEU A 46 -5.36 -8.19 -4.29
N VAL A 47 -4.65 -7.13 -4.66
CA VAL A 47 -5.23 -5.78 -4.84
C VAL A 47 -6.19 -5.76 -6.01
N ASP A 48 -5.79 -6.31 -7.16
CA ASP A 48 -6.63 -6.36 -8.37
C ASP A 48 -7.90 -7.20 -8.17
N ILE A 49 -7.82 -8.29 -7.41
CA ILE A 49 -8.99 -9.08 -6.99
C ILE A 49 -9.93 -8.22 -6.14
N GLY A 50 -9.37 -7.36 -5.30
CA GLY A 50 -10.08 -6.40 -4.47
C GLY A 50 -10.76 -7.01 -3.24
N GLY A 51 -11.17 -6.12 -2.33
CA GLY A 51 -11.84 -6.47 -1.08
C GLY A 51 -11.02 -6.14 0.16
N GLU A 52 -11.70 -5.60 1.17
CA GLU A 52 -11.09 -5.18 2.43
C GLU A 52 -10.50 -6.35 3.23
N ASP A 53 -10.99 -7.58 3.02
CA ASP A 53 -10.49 -8.79 3.66
C ASP A 53 -9.01 -9.11 3.33
N LYS A 54 -8.44 -8.47 2.30
CA LYS A 54 -7.03 -8.62 1.92
C LYS A 54 -6.12 -7.63 2.61
N VAL A 55 -6.65 -6.54 3.17
CA VAL A 55 -5.86 -5.47 3.80
C VAL A 55 -4.95 -6.02 4.88
N GLU A 56 -5.45 -6.92 5.74
CA GLU A 56 -4.65 -7.51 6.81
C GLU A 56 -3.48 -8.34 6.26
N HIS A 57 -3.68 -9.04 5.14
CA HIS A 57 -2.62 -9.80 4.49
C HIS A 57 -1.54 -8.88 3.93
N ILE A 58 -1.93 -7.82 3.23
CA ILE A 58 -0.96 -6.87 2.66
C ILE A 58 -0.25 -6.06 3.76
N ALA A 59 -0.95 -5.68 4.83
CA ALA A 59 -0.34 -5.05 6.00
C ALA A 59 0.73 -5.93 6.66
N LYS A 60 0.52 -7.26 6.71
CA LYS A 60 1.53 -8.21 7.20
C LYS A 60 2.75 -8.27 6.28
N VAL A 61 2.57 -8.17 4.97
CA VAL A 61 3.67 -8.10 4.00
C VAL A 61 4.47 -6.80 4.21
N LEU A 62 3.78 -5.66 4.27
CA LEU A 62 4.39 -4.35 4.54
C LEU A 62 5.22 -4.36 5.84
N LYS A 63 4.76 -5.04 6.89
CA LYS A 63 5.47 -5.06 8.16
C LYS A 63 6.66 -6.03 8.21
N ASN A 64 6.54 -7.19 7.57
CA ASN A 64 7.40 -8.33 7.88
C ASN A 64 8.25 -8.84 6.72
N ASP A 65 8.02 -8.41 5.47
CA ASP A 65 8.80 -8.92 4.35
C ASP A 65 10.27 -8.51 4.46
N THR A 66 11.18 -9.44 4.19
CA THR A 66 12.62 -9.20 4.27
C THR A 66 13.14 -8.33 3.12
N ASN A 67 12.41 -8.25 2.01
CA ASN A 67 12.78 -7.49 0.84
C ASN A 67 12.05 -6.14 0.80
N GLU A 68 12.81 -5.04 0.76
CA GLU A 68 12.26 -3.68 0.76
C GLU A 68 11.38 -3.38 -0.46
N LEU A 69 11.63 -4.00 -1.62
CA LEU A 69 10.79 -3.83 -2.81
C LEU A 69 9.40 -4.47 -2.61
N VAL A 70 9.34 -5.59 -1.90
CA VAL A 70 8.06 -6.24 -1.58
C VAL A 70 7.28 -5.40 -0.56
N ARG A 71 7.97 -4.85 0.45
CA ARG A 71 7.35 -3.93 1.42
C ARG A 71 6.87 -2.64 0.75
N HIS A 72 7.67 -2.07 -0.15
CA HIS A 72 7.29 -0.91 -0.95
C HIS A 72 6.02 -1.20 -1.77
N GLU A 73 5.98 -2.32 -2.49
CA GLU A 73 4.80 -2.74 -3.25
C GLU A 73 3.57 -2.89 -2.35
N ALA A 74 3.73 -3.42 -1.14
CA ALA A 74 2.65 -3.55 -0.17
C ALA A 74 2.15 -2.17 0.34
N ALA A 75 3.02 -1.19 0.54
CA ALA A 75 2.63 0.17 0.87
C ALA A 75 1.83 0.82 -0.27
N PHE A 76 2.34 0.74 -1.50
CA PHE A 76 1.67 1.23 -2.70
C PHE A 76 0.29 0.59 -2.86
N SER A 77 0.23 -0.73 -2.74
CA SER A 77 -0.99 -1.55 -2.79
C SER A 77 -2.04 -1.11 -1.77
N LEU A 78 -1.67 -0.92 -0.51
CA LEU A 78 -2.58 -0.43 0.53
C LEU A 78 -3.10 0.98 0.21
N GLY A 79 -2.25 1.83 -0.36
CA GLY A 79 -2.65 3.14 -0.88
C GLY A 79 -3.72 3.04 -1.96
N GLN A 80 -3.52 2.17 -2.95
CA GLN A 80 -4.48 1.95 -4.05
C GLN A 80 -5.82 1.37 -3.57
N MET A 81 -5.80 0.51 -2.56
CA MET A 81 -7.01 -0.09 -2.01
C MET A 81 -7.91 0.92 -1.29
N CYS A 82 -7.35 2.05 -0.80
CA CYS A 82 -8.08 3.14 -0.15
C CYS A 82 -8.94 2.73 1.08
N TYR A 83 -8.67 1.59 1.71
CA TYR A 83 -9.38 1.17 2.93
C TYR A 83 -8.74 1.75 4.19
N SER A 84 -9.57 2.28 5.08
CA SER A 84 -9.13 2.86 6.35
C SER A 84 -8.47 1.84 7.29
N SER A 85 -8.81 0.55 7.15
CA SER A 85 -8.18 -0.55 7.89
C SER A 85 -6.67 -0.69 7.63
N GLY A 86 -6.15 -0.14 6.52
CA GLY A 86 -4.72 -0.14 6.19
C GLY A 86 -3.92 1.02 6.81
N ILE A 87 -4.58 2.02 7.39
CA ILE A 87 -3.93 3.26 7.85
C ILE A 87 -2.87 2.97 8.92
N LEU A 88 -3.19 2.16 9.94
CA LEU A 88 -2.26 1.91 11.04
C LEU A 88 -0.96 1.24 10.56
N SER A 89 -1.04 0.34 9.59
CA SER A 89 0.16 -0.28 9.00
C SER A 89 0.97 0.69 8.16
N LEU A 90 0.31 1.60 7.44
CA LEU A 90 0.98 2.65 6.67
C LEU A 90 1.65 3.67 7.61
N GLU A 91 1.00 4.06 8.70
CA GLU A 91 1.58 4.93 9.73
C GLU A 91 2.83 4.30 10.37
N ASP A 92 2.76 3.02 10.74
CA ASP A 92 3.91 2.27 11.26
C ASP A 92 5.07 2.26 10.26
N ALA A 93 4.79 1.97 8.99
CA ALA A 93 5.81 1.94 7.94
C ALA A 93 6.44 3.31 7.70
N THR A 94 5.65 4.39 7.63
CA THR A 94 6.16 5.76 7.48
C THR A 94 7.11 6.16 8.61
N LYS A 95 6.86 5.72 9.85
CA LYS A 95 7.70 6.07 11.01
C LYS A 95 8.90 5.16 11.18
N ASN A 96 8.74 3.86 10.92
CA ASN A 96 9.61 2.84 11.46
C ASN A 96 10.30 1.95 10.42
N ASP A 97 9.94 2.02 9.13
CA ASP A 97 10.62 1.18 8.13
C ASP A 97 12.09 1.60 7.94
N SER A 98 12.97 0.61 7.94
CA SER A 98 14.40 0.81 7.72
C SER A 98 14.76 1.38 6.34
N SER A 99 13.92 1.14 5.33
CA SER A 99 14.16 1.56 3.96
C SER A 99 13.47 2.88 3.70
N MET A 100 14.24 3.86 3.24
CA MET A 100 13.68 5.15 2.82
C MET A 100 12.62 5.00 1.73
N PHE A 101 12.76 4.01 0.84
CA PHE A 101 11.82 3.78 -0.26
C PHE A 101 10.45 3.37 0.28
N VAL A 102 10.42 2.51 1.30
CA VAL A 102 9.16 2.08 1.93
C VAL A 102 8.53 3.23 2.71
N ARG A 103 9.32 4.02 3.46
CA ARG A 103 8.79 5.17 4.21
C ARG A 103 8.16 6.22 3.29
N HIS A 104 8.82 6.53 2.17
CA HIS A 104 8.32 7.46 1.16
C HIS A 104 6.99 6.98 0.57
N GLU A 105 6.94 5.72 0.13
CA GLU A 105 5.73 5.16 -0.50
C GLU A 105 4.58 5.08 0.52
N ALA A 106 4.86 4.69 1.77
CA ALA A 106 3.88 4.68 2.84
C ALA A 106 3.31 6.09 3.12
N ALA A 107 4.14 7.13 3.10
CA ALA A 107 3.69 8.51 3.25
C ALA A 107 2.77 8.95 2.09
N ILE A 108 3.10 8.57 0.85
CA ILE A 108 2.23 8.81 -0.32
C ILE A 108 0.89 8.10 -0.13
N ALA A 109 0.92 6.81 0.23
CA ALA A 109 -0.26 5.99 0.43
C ALA A 109 -1.20 6.57 1.50
N LEU A 110 -0.67 7.11 2.61
CA LEU A 110 -1.47 7.81 3.62
C LEU A 110 -2.22 9.03 3.04
N GLY A 111 -1.54 9.81 2.19
CA GLY A 111 -2.14 10.94 1.48
C GLY A 111 -3.23 10.51 0.50
N VAL A 112 -3.07 9.36 -0.16
CA VAL A 112 -4.05 8.79 -1.10
C VAL A 112 -5.29 8.25 -0.36
N VAL A 113 -5.10 7.52 0.74
CA VAL A 113 -6.21 7.03 1.57
C VAL A 113 -7.02 8.21 2.15
N GLY A 114 -6.37 9.35 2.41
CA GLY A 114 -7.08 10.60 2.68
C GLY A 114 -7.62 10.75 4.10
N SER A 115 -7.13 9.95 5.06
CA SER A 115 -7.61 10.00 6.44
C SER A 115 -6.94 11.12 7.25
N LYS A 116 -7.75 11.87 7.99
CA LYS A 116 -7.26 12.89 8.93
C LYS A 116 -6.40 12.31 10.05
N SER A 117 -6.60 11.04 10.41
CA SER A 117 -5.80 10.39 11.46
C SER A 117 -4.31 10.35 11.09
N ALA A 118 -4.00 10.28 9.80
CA ALA A 118 -2.63 10.21 9.30
C ALA A 118 -1.87 11.54 9.37
N ARG A 119 -2.55 12.65 9.67
CA ARG A 119 -1.96 14.00 9.66
C ARG A 119 -0.74 14.10 10.58
N GLU A 120 -0.86 13.62 11.81
CA GLU A 120 0.23 13.69 12.80
C GLU A 120 1.46 12.92 12.30
N THR A 121 1.27 11.71 11.78
CA THR A 121 2.34 10.90 11.18
C THR A 121 3.01 11.60 10.00
N LEU A 122 2.24 12.25 9.13
CA LEU A 122 2.78 12.99 8.00
C LEU A 122 3.53 14.27 8.43
N GLU A 123 3.05 14.95 9.47
CA GLU A 123 3.75 16.11 10.06
C GLU A 123 5.09 15.70 10.68
N GLU A 124 5.15 14.55 11.36
CA GLU A 124 6.41 13.96 11.83
C GLU A 124 7.37 13.67 10.66
N ALA A 125 6.85 13.08 9.57
CA ALA A 125 7.64 12.72 8.38
C ALA A 125 8.27 13.92 7.64
N LEU A 126 7.81 15.15 7.89
CA LEU A 126 8.49 16.36 7.41
C LEU A 126 9.91 16.53 7.98
N ASN A 127 10.24 15.82 9.05
CA ASN A 127 11.55 15.82 9.68
C ASN A 127 12.35 14.54 9.40
N ASP A 128 11.88 13.68 8.48
CA ASP A 128 12.61 12.46 8.10
C ASP A 128 14.02 12.81 7.58
N PRO A 129 15.05 12.01 7.90
CA PRO A 129 16.41 12.23 7.40
C PRO A 129 16.50 12.27 5.88
N ASP A 130 15.64 11.51 5.18
CA ASP A 130 15.67 11.34 3.73
C ASP A 130 14.73 12.32 3.03
N GLU A 131 15.26 13.11 2.09
CA GLU A 131 14.52 14.13 1.34
C GLU A 131 13.27 13.61 0.62
N PRO A 132 13.29 12.43 -0.05
CA PRO A 132 12.10 11.92 -0.72
C PRO A 132 10.94 11.61 0.22
N VAL A 133 11.21 11.26 1.49
CA VAL A 133 10.17 11.04 2.48
C VAL A 133 9.52 12.38 2.88
N ARG A 134 10.35 13.42 3.10
CA ARG A 134 9.85 14.77 3.40
C ARG A 134 9.00 15.33 2.27
N ASP A 135 9.44 15.18 1.02
CA ASP A 135 8.69 15.64 -0.15
C ASP A 135 7.35 14.92 -0.29
N SER A 136 7.35 13.59 -0.05
CA SER A 136 6.14 12.78 -0.05
C SER A 136 5.15 13.23 1.03
N ALA A 137 5.65 13.56 2.23
CA ALA A 137 4.84 14.08 3.32
C ALA A 137 4.22 15.44 2.97
N VAL A 138 4.95 16.35 2.32
CA VAL A 138 4.42 17.64 1.83
C VAL A 138 3.25 17.41 0.86
N VAL A 139 3.42 16.52 -0.13
CA VAL A 139 2.37 16.19 -1.10
C VAL A 139 1.17 15.56 -0.41
N ALA A 140 1.38 14.61 0.49
CA ALA A 140 0.32 13.93 1.22
C ALA A 140 -0.49 14.89 2.10
N LEU A 141 0.16 15.79 2.84
CA LEU A 141 -0.50 16.81 3.66
C LEU A 141 -1.33 17.78 2.82
N SER A 142 -0.82 18.20 1.66
CA SER A 142 -1.57 19.01 0.69
C SER A 142 -2.83 18.30 0.20
N ASN A 143 -2.72 17.00 -0.11
CA ASN A 143 -3.86 16.17 -0.51
C ASN A 143 -4.91 16.07 0.61
N LEU A 144 -4.48 15.84 1.86
CA LEU A 144 -5.40 15.83 3.01
C LEU A 144 -6.12 17.17 3.15
N GLU A 145 -5.42 18.30 3.05
CA GLU A 145 -6.04 19.63 3.12
C GLU A 145 -7.07 19.85 2.00
N PHE A 146 -6.74 19.43 0.78
CA PHE A 146 -7.65 19.50 -0.37
C PHE A 146 -8.92 18.68 -0.15
N MET A 147 -8.79 17.41 0.27
CA MET A 147 -9.92 16.54 0.58
C MET A 147 -10.79 17.10 1.72
N GLU A 148 -10.16 17.69 2.74
CA GLU A 148 -10.89 18.36 3.80
C GLU A 148 -11.73 19.54 3.31
N LYS A 149 -11.18 20.39 2.43
CA LYS A 149 -11.90 21.51 1.82
C LYS A 149 -13.09 21.03 0.98
N LEU A 150 -12.89 20.02 0.14
CA LEU A 150 -13.97 19.41 -0.64
C LEU A 150 -15.10 18.89 0.25
N SER A 151 -14.76 18.15 1.32
CA SER A 151 -15.77 17.60 2.25
C SER A 151 -16.60 18.69 2.95
N LYS A 152 -16.01 19.84 3.27
CA LYS A 152 -16.71 20.98 3.87
C LYS A 152 -17.68 21.62 2.85
N ASN A 153 -17.24 21.77 1.61
CA ASN A 153 -18.07 22.32 0.54
C ASN A 153 -19.28 21.42 0.22
N GLU A 154 -19.10 20.10 0.17
CA GLU A 154 -20.21 19.16 -0.02
C GLU A 154 -21.22 19.20 1.13
N LYS A 155 -20.72 19.26 2.38
CA LYS A 155 -21.58 19.41 3.56
C LYS A 155 -22.36 20.71 3.52
N PHE A 156 -21.72 21.81 3.14
CA PHE A 156 -22.37 23.11 2.99
C PHE A 156 -23.44 23.08 1.89
N ALA A 157 -23.12 22.53 0.71
CA ALA A 157 -24.07 22.40 -0.39
C ALA A 157 -25.32 21.58 0.00
N LYS A 158 -25.15 20.47 0.75
CA LYS A 158 -26.27 19.69 1.29
C LYS A 158 -27.12 20.47 2.29
N LEU A 159 -26.51 21.34 3.10
CA LEU A 159 -27.23 22.17 4.09
C LEU A 159 -28.02 23.31 3.44
N THR A 160 -27.56 23.84 2.31
CA THR A 160 -28.23 24.91 1.56
C THR A 160 -29.16 24.41 0.46
N GLY A 161 -29.41 23.10 0.41
CA GLY A 161 -30.43 22.52 -0.46
C GLY A 161 -30.00 22.20 -1.89
N GLY A 162 -28.69 22.04 -2.14
CA GLY A 162 -28.08 21.38 -3.32
C GLY A 162 -28.78 21.53 -4.67
#